data_AF-A0A831WSA4-F1
#
_entry.id   AF-A0A831WSA4-F1
#
_cell.length_a   1.000
_cell.length_b   1.000
_cell.length_c   1.000
_cell.angle_alpha   90.00
_cell.angle_beta   90.00
_cell.angle_gamma   90.00
#
_symmetry.space_group_name_H-M   'P 1'
#
loop_
_entity.id
_entity.type
_entity.pdbx_description
1 polymer ?
#
loop_
_entity_poly.entity_id
_entity_poly.type
_entity_poly.pdbx_seq_one_letter_code
_entity_poly.pdbx_strand_id
1 'polypeptide(L)' 'MSEELKYPSYLNLDENELNKRIEKAYGLLSPCQVCPRNCNVNRLKGEQGFCRSGEEVMVSSYNAHFGEEPPLTGYFGS' A
#
# COMPACT_ATOMS: atom_id res chain seq x y z
N MET A 1 -31.33 -3.21 -9.95
CA MET A 1 -30.61 -1.96 -10.26
C MET A 1 -29.15 -2.24 -9.99
N SER A 2 -28.32 -2.35 -11.03
CA SER A 2 -26.88 -2.56 -10.86
C SER A 2 -26.29 -1.34 -10.18
N GLU A 3 -25.74 -1.51 -8.98
CA GLU A 3 -25.01 -0.44 -8.30
C GLU A 3 -23.81 -0.03 -9.17
N GLU A 4 -23.76 1.26 -9.48
CA GLU A 4 -22.71 1.86 -10.28
C GLU A 4 -21.44 1.94 -9.41
N LEU A 5 -20.44 1.11 -9.70
CA LEU A 5 -19.18 1.09 -8.96
C LEU A 5 -18.43 2.41 -9.15
N LYS A 6 -18.06 3.06 -8.03
CA LYS A 6 -17.29 4.30 -8.03
C LYS A 6 -15.86 4.06 -8.51
N TYR A 7 -15.32 5.00 -9.28
CA TYR A 7 -13.90 5.05 -9.63
C TYR A 7 -13.22 6.18 -8.85
N PRO A 8 -12.05 5.94 -8.22
CA PRO A 8 -11.29 4.68 -8.18
C PRO A 8 -11.90 3.61 -7.27
N SER A 9 -11.46 2.35 -7.43
CA SER A 9 -12.08 1.18 -6.79
C SER A 9 -12.13 1.22 -5.26
N TYR A 10 -11.16 1.89 -4.61
CA TYR A 10 -11.12 2.03 -3.15
C TYR A 10 -12.32 2.82 -2.59
N LEU A 11 -13.01 3.62 -3.40
CA LEU A 11 -14.22 4.34 -2.98
C LEU A 11 -15.43 3.42 -2.73
N ASN A 12 -15.34 2.16 -3.14
CA ASN A 12 -16.36 1.14 -2.90
C ASN A 12 -16.01 0.25 -1.69
N LEU A 13 -14.91 0.52 -0.99
CA LEU A 13 -14.51 -0.29 0.15
C LEU A 13 -15.40 0.02 1.35
N ASP A 14 -16.03 -1.00 1.92
CA ASP A 14 -16.82 -0.82 3.13
C ASP A 14 -15.94 -0.62 4.36
N GLU A 15 -16.46 0.07 5.36
CA GLU A 15 -15.71 0.42 6.59
C GLU A 15 -15.28 -0.81 7.39
N ASN A 16 -16.09 -1.87 7.43
CA ASN A 16 -15.74 -3.08 8.16
C ASN A 16 -14.59 -3.82 7.49
N GLU A 17 -14.60 -3.90 6.16
CA GLU A 17 -13.50 -4.48 5.38
C GLU A 17 -12.24 -3.61 5.48
N LEU A 18 -12.36 -2.29 5.48
CA LEU A 18 -11.24 -1.40 5.72
C LEU A 18 -10.59 -1.66 7.09
N ASN A 19 -11.40 -1.76 8.15
CA ASN A 19 -10.92 -2.06 9.50
C ASN A 19 -10.22 -3.42 9.57
N LYS A 20 -10.78 -4.47 8.95
CA LYS A 20 -10.13 -5.79 8.87
C LYS A 20 -8.76 -5.73 8.16
N ARG A 21 -8.65 -4.93 7.10
CA ARG A 21 -7.37 -4.76 6.38
C ARG A 21 -6.35 -4.02 7.22
N ILE A 22 -6.78 -3.00 7.98
CA ILE A 22 -5.94 -2.27 8.92
C ILE A 22 -5.41 -3.24 9.99
N GLU A 23 -6.28 -4.01 10.65
CA GLU A 23 -5.88 -5.01 11.65
C GLU A 23 -4.85 -6.01 11.09
N LYS A 24 -5.11 -6.53 9.89
CA LYS A 24 -4.18 -7.45 9.22
C LYS A 24 -2.83 -6.79 8.92
N ALA A 25 -2.83 -5.53 8.47
CA ALA A 25 -1.61 -4.79 8.18
C ALA A 25 -0.78 -4.55 9.45
N TYR A 26 -1.41 -4.15 10.56
CA TYR A 26 -0.74 -4.01 11.85
C TYR A 26 -0.20 -5.34 12.40
N GLY A 27 -0.92 -6.45 12.18
CA GLY A 27 -0.45 -7.79 12.53
C GLY A 27 0.86 -8.17 11.84
N LEU A 28 1.14 -7.64 10.65
CA LEU A 28 2.40 -7.87 9.94
C LEU A 28 3.59 -7.11 10.52
N LEU A 29 3.40 -6.23 11.51
CA LEU A 29 4.44 -5.42 12.12
C LEU A 29 5.11 -6.10 13.32
N SER A 30 4.54 -7.20 13.85
CA SER A 30 5.07 -7.93 14.99
C SER A 30 4.61 -9.41 15.02
N PRO A 31 5.46 -10.37 14.59
CA PRO A 31 6.79 -10.17 14.04
C PRO A 31 6.74 -9.53 12.65
N CYS A 32 7.67 -8.59 12.35
CA CYS A 32 7.67 -7.89 11.08
C CYS A 32 7.92 -8.81 9.87
N GLN A 33 6.92 -8.91 8.98
CA GLN A 33 6.93 -9.73 7.75
C GLN A 33 6.57 -8.94 6.48
N VAL A 34 6.58 -7.60 6.54
CA VAL A 34 6.20 -6.71 5.43
C VAL A 34 7.10 -6.86 4.19
N CYS A 35 8.36 -7.23 4.37
CA CYS A 35 9.34 -7.34 3.28
C CYS A 35 9.93 -8.75 3.25
N PRO A 36 10.46 -9.22 2.10
CA PRO A 36 10.95 -10.60 1.94
C PRO A 36 12.14 -10.97 2.85
N ARG A 37 12.74 -9.99 3.55
CA ARG A 37 13.80 -10.24 4.54
C ARG A 37 13.27 -10.87 5.84
N ASN A 38 11.97 -10.79 6.14
CA ASN A 38 11.34 -11.36 7.33
C ASN A 38 12.15 -11.15 8.63
N CYS A 39 12.51 -9.89 8.92
CA CYS A 39 13.37 -9.57 10.07
C CYS A 39 12.75 -9.91 11.44
N ASN A 40 11.45 -10.16 11.51
CA ASN A 40 10.71 -10.56 12.72
C ASN A 40 10.76 -9.61 13.94
N VAL A 41 11.36 -8.42 13.80
CA VAL A 41 11.34 -7.36 14.83
C VAL A 41 9.91 -6.92 15.16
N ASN A 42 9.71 -6.40 16.36
CA ASN A 42 8.45 -5.80 16.79
C ASN A 42 8.45 -4.28 16.55
N ARG A 43 7.87 -3.83 15.43
CA ARG A 43 7.85 -2.39 15.11
C ARG A 43 6.99 -1.57 16.07
N LEU A 44 5.96 -2.18 16.65
CA LEU A 44 5.05 -1.54 17.62
C LEU A 44 5.75 -1.24 18.96
N LYS A 45 6.96 -1.76 19.17
CA LYS A 45 7.84 -1.43 20.30
C LYS A 45 9.03 -0.56 19.90
N GLY A 46 9.05 -0.02 18.69
CA GLY A 46 10.13 0.80 18.16
C GLY A 46 11.35 0.01 17.67
N GLU A 47 11.26 -1.32 17.56
CA GLU A 47 12.38 -2.11 17.04
C GLU A 47 12.56 -1.91 15.54
N GLN A 48 13.83 -1.81 15.11
CA GLN A 48 14.20 -1.59 13.73
C GLN A 48 14.94 -2.79 13.16
N GLY A 49 14.44 -3.29 12.02
CA GLY A 49 15.13 -4.29 11.23
C GLY A 49 16.12 -3.67 10.23
N PHE A 50 16.58 -4.49 9.28
CA PHE A 50 17.53 -4.07 8.24
C PHE A 50 17.10 -2.81 7.46
N CYS A 51 15.80 -2.68 7.14
CA CYS A 51 15.30 -1.54 6.37
C CYS A 51 15.15 -0.24 7.18
N ARG A 52 15.35 -0.29 8.52
CA ARG A 52 15.26 0.85 9.44
C ARG A 52 13.90 1.57 9.51
N SER A 53 12.88 1.10 8.81
CA SER A 53 11.50 1.59 8.96
C SER A 53 10.99 1.34 10.38
N GLY A 54 10.18 2.25 10.94
CA GLY A 54 9.51 2.08 12.23
C GLY A 54 8.07 1.60 12.07
N GLU A 55 7.26 1.77 13.12
CA GLU A 55 5.80 1.69 13.05
C GLU A 55 5.25 2.78 12.11
N GLU A 56 5.73 4.01 12.29
CA GLU A 56 5.45 5.12 11.38
C GLU A 56 6.42 5.09 10.19
N VAL A 57 5.87 5.33 9.00
CA VAL A 57 6.64 5.38 7.75
C VAL A 57 7.01 6.81 7.41
N MET A 58 8.24 7.02 6.95
CA MET A 58 8.66 8.27 6.35
C MET A 58 8.17 8.33 4.90
N VAL A 59 7.39 9.35 4.58
CA VAL A 59 6.98 9.65 3.20
C VAL A 59 7.91 10.75 2.66
N SER A 60 8.75 10.43 1.69
CA SER A 60 9.69 11.39 1.10
C SER A 60 9.02 12.34 0.10
N SER A 61 7.98 11.88 -0.59
CA SER A 61 7.26 12.65 -1.61
C SER A 61 5.90 12.01 -1.89
N TYR A 62 4.95 12.83 -2.36
CA TYR A 62 3.66 12.38 -2.89
C TYR A 62 3.28 13.31 -4.04
N ASN A 63 2.79 12.73 -5.13
CA ASN A 63 2.35 13.48 -6.31
C ASN A 63 1.09 12.83 -6.87
N ALA A 64 0.16 13.62 -7.39
CA ALA A 64 -0.95 13.07 -8.16
C ALA A 64 -0.40 12.54 -9.49
N HIS A 65 -0.50 11.24 -9.70
CA HIS A 65 -0.04 10.60 -10.93
C HIS A 65 -1.21 10.48 -11.91
N PHE A 66 -1.27 11.36 -12.91
CA PHE A 66 -2.40 11.44 -13.86
C PHE A 66 -2.32 10.43 -15.03
N GLY A 67 -1.37 9.51 -14.97
CA GLY A 67 -1.14 8.48 -15.98
C GLY A 67 0.32 8.49 -16.46
N GLU A 68 0.85 7.32 -16.79
CA GLU A 68 2.07 7.24 -17.60
C GLU A 68 1.67 7.45 -19.07
N GLU A 69 2.64 7.82 -19.91
CA GLU A 69 2.41 7.86 -21.35
C GLU A 69 1.94 6.47 -21.82
N PRO A 70 0.93 6.37 -22.71
CA PRO A 70 0.43 5.07 -23.16
C PRO A 70 1.60 4.21 -23.67
N PRO A 71 1.63 2.90 -23.36
CA PRO A 71 2.76 2.04 -23.70
C PRO A 71 3.08 1.99 -25.21
N LEU A 72 2.16 2.46 -26.07
CA LEU A 72 2.35 2.68 -27.50
C LEU A 72 1.53 3.90 -27.96
N THR A 73 2.17 4.96 -28.43
CA THR A 73 1.51 6.09 -29.13
C THR A 73 2.01 6.14 -30.59
N GLY A 74 1.08 6.15 -31.56
CA GLY A 74 1.39 6.23 -33.00
C GLY A 74 1.02 4.99 -33.83
N TYR A 75 0.96 5.15 -35.16
CA TYR A 75 0.57 4.11 -36.12
C TYR A 75 1.76 3.32 -36.72
N PHE A 76 3.00 3.67 -36.36
CA PHE A 76 4.21 3.07 -36.94
C PHE A 76 5.35 2.80 -35.94
N GLY A 77 5.07 2.91 -34.64
CA GLY A 77 6.06 2.69 -33.57
C GLY A 77 7.15 3.78 -33.49
N SER A 78 7.87 3.76 -32.36
CA SER A 78 9.19 4.37 -32.19
C SER A 78 10.26 3.28 -32.18
#